data_AF-A0A852T8Y4-F1
#
_entry.id   AF-A0A852T8Y4-F1
#
_cell.length_a   1.000
_cell.length_b   1.000
_cell.length_c   1.000
_cell.angle_alpha   90.00
_cell.angle_beta   90.00
_cell.angle_gamma   90.00
#
_symmetry.space_group_name_H-M   'P 1'
#
loop_
_entity.id
_entity.type
_entity.pdbx_description
1 polymer ?
#
loop_
_entity_poly.entity_id
_entity_poly.type
_entity_poly.pdbx_seq_one_letter_code
_entity_poly.pdbx_strand_id
1 'polypeptide(L)'
;MEPTDKFSGKTDVYSKSRPSYPNEYIDYLLSINSLNETSRVADIGSGTGILTRQLLERGVSVVAVEPNGDMRTKAEQDLQQFEHFT
;
A
#
# COMPACT_ATOMS: atom_id res chain seq x y z
N MET A 1 6.76 -24.94 2.29
CA MET A 1 6.65 -23.74 1.43
C MET A 1 6.32 -22.63 2.38
N GLU A 2 7.23 -21.66 2.54
CA GLU A 2 6.99 -20.57 3.48
C GLU A 2 5.86 -19.67 2.95
N PRO A 3 4.97 -19.13 3.81
CA PRO A 3 3.88 -18.27 3.36
C PRO A 3 4.35 -17.07 2.52
N THR A 4 5.57 -16.60 2.78
CA THR A 4 6.20 -15.48 2.08
C THR A 4 6.58 -15.78 0.64
N ASP A 5 6.74 -17.03 0.24
CA ASP A 5 7.24 -17.37 -1.11
C ASP A 5 6.12 -17.42 -2.17
N LYS A 6 4.86 -17.33 -1.75
CA LYS A 6 3.68 -17.55 -2.60
C LYS A 6 3.57 -16.58 -3.79
N PHE A 7 4.16 -15.39 -3.65
CA PHE A 7 4.09 -14.31 -4.64
C PHE A 7 5.45 -13.91 -5.23
N SER A 8 6.54 -14.55 -4.80
CA SER A 8 7.88 -14.28 -5.33
C SER A 8 7.93 -14.50 -6.84
N GLY A 9 8.58 -13.57 -7.55
CA GLY A 9 8.65 -13.57 -9.02
C GLY A 9 7.34 -13.29 -9.77
N LYS A 10 6.22 -13.00 -9.09
CA LYS A 10 4.91 -12.67 -9.71
C LYS A 10 4.49 -11.22 -9.53
N THR A 11 5.36 -10.41 -8.95
CA THR A 11 5.08 -9.04 -8.51
C THR A 11 4.57 -8.14 -9.64
N ASP A 12 5.17 -8.23 -10.83
CA ASP A 12 4.77 -7.43 -11.99
C ASP A 12 3.40 -7.85 -12.54
N VAL A 13 3.13 -9.15 -12.59
CA VAL A 13 1.83 -9.68 -13.02
C VAL A 13 0.75 -9.28 -12.02
N TYR A 14 1.05 -9.39 -10.73
CA TYR A 14 0.11 -9.05 -9.66
C TYR A 14 -0.24 -7.56 -9.66
N SER A 15 0.77 -6.68 -9.74
CA SER A 15 0.56 -5.23 -9.79
C SER A 15 -0.26 -4.78 -11.00
N LYS A 16 -0.05 -5.41 -12.16
CA LYS A 16 -0.79 -5.07 -13.39
C LYS A 16 -2.22 -5.64 -13.42
N SER A 17 -2.45 -6.76 -12.74
CA SER A 17 -3.74 -7.46 -12.80
C SER A 17 -4.70 -7.05 -11.70
N ARG A 18 -4.21 -6.45 -10.61
CA ARG A 18 -5.03 -6.04 -9.48
C ARG A 18 -5.42 -4.56 -9.62
N PRO A 19 -6.70 -4.23 -9.88
CA PRO A 19 -7.14 -2.84 -9.93
C PRO A 19 -6.99 -2.16 -8.57
N SER A 20 -6.93 -0.83 -8.57
CA SER A 20 -7.01 -0.01 -7.37
C SER A 20 -8.38 -0.17 -6.70
N TYR A 21 -8.46 0.21 -5.43
CA TYR A 21 -9.75 0.31 -4.75
C TYR A 21 -10.54 1.50 -5.35
N PRO A 22 -11.88 1.44 -5.36
CA PRO A 22 -12.69 2.61 -5.71
C PRO A 22 -12.35 3.80 -4.81
N ASN A 23 -12.25 5.00 -5.38
CA ASN A 23 -11.88 6.20 -4.61
C ASN A 23 -12.91 6.48 -3.50
N GLU A 24 -14.19 6.24 -3.78
CA GLU A 24 -15.29 6.41 -2.83
C GLU A 24 -15.12 5.49 -1.60
N TYR A 25 -14.54 4.30 -1.79
CA TYR A 25 -14.25 3.40 -0.68
C TYR A 25 -13.12 3.94 0.20
N ILE A 26 -12.08 4.50 -0.41
CA ILE A 26 -10.96 5.11 0.32
C ILE A 26 -11.45 6.34 1.11
N ASP A 27 -12.22 7.21 0.45
CA ASP A 27 -12.76 8.42 1.08
C ASP A 27 -13.71 8.07 2.24
N TYR A 28 -14.55 7.04 2.06
CA TYR A 28 -15.38 6.48 3.13
C TYR A 28 -14.56 5.95 4.31
N LEU A 29 -13.51 5.16 4.04
CA LEU A 29 -12.64 4.59 5.06
C LEU A 29 -11.94 5.67 5.90
N LEU A 30 -11.46 6.74 5.25
CA LEU A 30 -10.85 7.87 5.94
C LEU A 30 -11.87 8.61 6.80
N SER A 31 -13.06 8.87 6.25
CA SER A 31 -14.13 9.60 6.93
C SER A 31 -14.63 8.88 8.18
N ILE A 32 -14.98 7.58 8.07
CA ILE A 32 -15.58 6.85 9.19
C ILE A 32 -14.61 6.66 10.38
N ASN A 33 -13.30 6.69 10.10
CA ASN A 33 -12.26 6.57 11.11
C ASN A 33 -11.68 7.94 11.54
N SER A 34 -12.21 9.05 11.02
CA SER A 34 -11.69 10.42 11.27
C SER A 34 -10.21 10.58 10.96
N LEU A 35 -9.72 9.88 9.93
CA LEU A 35 -8.33 9.94 9.48
C LEU A 35 -8.13 11.15 8.55
N ASN A 36 -6.97 11.80 8.69
CA ASN A 36 -6.59 12.98 7.94
C ASN A 36 -5.06 13.06 7.80
N GLU A 37 -4.54 14.16 7.27
CA GLU A 37 -3.10 14.38 7.00
C GLU A 37 -2.21 14.30 8.25
N THR A 38 -2.76 14.53 9.45
CA THR A 38 -2.02 14.38 10.72
C THR A 38 -2.05 12.95 11.26
N SER A 39 -2.82 12.06 10.63
CA SER A 39 -2.94 10.66 11.02
C SER A 39 -1.81 9.83 10.45
N ARG A 40 -1.42 8.81 11.21
CA ARG A 40 -0.41 7.83 10.80
C ARG A 40 -1.00 6.42 10.84
N VAL A 41 -0.96 5.71 9.72
CA VAL A 41 -1.60 4.41 9.51
C VAL A 41 -0.56 3.35 9.20
N ALA A 42 -0.76 2.12 9.67
CA ALA A 42 0.03 0.96 9.26
C ALA A 42 -0.78 0.11 8.26
N ASP A 43 -0.24 -0.13 7.08
CA ASP A 43 -0.79 -1.03 6.06
C ASP A 43 -0.09 -2.40 6.15
N ILE A 44 -0.75 -3.36 6.79
CA ILE A 44 -0.17 -4.67 7.12
C ILE A 44 -0.44 -5.66 5.99
N GLY A 45 0.62 -6.24 5.42
CA GLY A 45 0.54 -7.02 4.19
C GLY A 45 0.25 -6.12 3.00
N SER A 46 0.95 -4.98 2.92
CA SER A 46 0.74 -3.93 1.91
C SER A 46 1.00 -4.41 0.47
N GLY A 47 1.68 -5.54 0.31
CA GLY A 47 2.02 -6.10 -0.98
C GLY A 47 2.80 -5.11 -1.83
N THR A 48 2.29 -4.80 -3.02
CA THR A 48 2.91 -3.85 -3.95
C THR A 48 2.47 -2.40 -3.71
N GLY A 49 1.77 -2.12 -2.60
CA GLY A 49 1.45 -0.77 -2.16
C GLY A 49 0.22 -0.14 -2.81
N ILE A 50 -0.72 -0.93 -3.35
CA ILE A 50 -1.92 -0.39 -4.01
C ILE A 50 -2.77 0.45 -3.06
N LEU A 51 -3.09 -0.07 -1.86
CA LEU A 51 -3.83 0.68 -0.84
C LEU A 51 -2.98 1.82 -0.28
N THR A 52 -1.71 1.52 0.05
CA THR A 52 -0.73 2.49 0.52
C THR A 52 -0.70 3.74 -0.35
N ARG A 53 -0.61 3.59 -1.68
CA ARG A 53 -0.63 4.71 -2.64
C ARG A 53 -1.86 5.60 -2.47
N GLN A 54 -3.04 4.99 -2.44
CA GLN A 54 -4.29 5.75 -2.37
C GLN A 54 -4.42 6.50 -1.04
N LEU A 55 -3.93 5.94 0.06
CA LEU A 55 -3.88 6.65 1.35
C LEU A 55 -2.89 7.83 1.32
N LEU A 56 -1.70 7.63 0.73
CA LEU A 56 -0.68 8.68 0.56
C LEU A 56 -1.16 9.82 -0.35
N GLU A 57 -1.91 9.52 -1.42
CA GLU A 57 -2.53 10.52 -2.31
C GLU A 57 -3.58 11.38 -1.60
N ARG A 58 -4.06 10.96 -0.41
CA ARG A 58 -4.92 11.76 0.47
C ARG A 58 -4.15 12.45 1.60
N GLY A 59 -2.82 12.43 1.54
CA GLY A 59 -1.93 13.09 2.50
C GLY A 59 -1.77 12.36 3.83
N VAL A 60 -2.34 11.15 3.98
CA VAL A 60 -2.17 10.35 5.19
C VAL A 60 -0.73 9.81 5.25
N SER A 61 -0.13 9.84 6.43
CA SER A 61 1.16 9.17 6.64
C SER A 61 0.97 7.66 6.75
N VAL A 62 1.71 6.88 5.95
CA VAL A 62 1.53 5.42 5.89
C VAL A 62 2.85 4.70 6.14
N VAL A 63 2.80 3.74 7.06
CA VAL A 63 3.86 2.74 7.30
C VAL A 63 3.44 1.43 6.63
N ALA A 64 4.13 1.02 5.56
CA ALA A 64 3.80 -0.18 4.81
C ALA A 64 4.62 -1.39 5.30
N VAL A 65 3.95 -2.45 5.72
CA VAL A 65 4.59 -3.66 6.25
C VAL A 65 4.35 -4.83 5.30
N GLU A 66 5.38 -5.28 4.60
CA GLU A 66 5.31 -6.43 3.68
C GLU A 66 6.48 -7.39 3.90
N PRO A 67 6.22 -8.64 4.33
CA PRO A 67 7.28 -9.63 4.54
C PRO A 67 7.90 -10.15 3.23
N ASN A 68 7.15 -10.24 2.12
CA ASN A 68 7.70 -10.64 0.83
C ASN A 68 8.63 -9.55 0.25
N GLY A 69 9.91 -9.89 0.06
CA GLY A 69 10.92 -8.95 -0.42
C GLY A 69 10.60 -8.35 -1.79
N ASP A 70 10.20 -9.15 -2.76
CA ASP A 70 9.92 -8.68 -4.12
C ASP A 70 8.76 -7.68 -4.15
N MET A 71 7.68 -7.97 -3.41
CA MET A 71 6.51 -7.10 -3.30
C MET A 71 6.86 -5.79 -2.60
N ARG A 72 7.61 -5.88 -1.50
CA ARG A 72 8.09 -4.71 -0.76
C ARG A 72 8.97 -3.81 -1.61
N THR A 73 9.97 -4.35 -2.30
CA THR A 73 10.84 -3.58 -3.20
C THR A 73 10.06 -2.90 -4.31
N LYS A 74 9.02 -3.55 -4.86
CA LYS A 74 8.15 -2.91 -5.83
C LYS A 74 7.39 -1.72 -5.25
N ALA A 75 6.82 -1.88 -4.04
CA ALA A 75 6.16 -0.78 -3.34
C ALA A 75 7.13 0.39 -3.07
N GLU A 76 8.33 0.09 -2.58
CA GLU A 76 9.38 1.09 -2.33
C GLU A 76 9.72 1.88 -3.60
N GLN A 77 9.98 1.20 -4.72
CA GLN A 77 10.30 1.84 -6.00
C GLN A 77 9.18 2.77 -6.49
N ASP A 78 7.93 2.33 -6.36
CA ASP A 78 6.77 3.06 -6.88
C ASP A 78 6.31 4.20 -5.96
N LEU A 79 6.62 4.13 -4.65
CA LEU A 79 6.07 5.03 -3.63
C LEU A 79 7.12 5.90 -2.92
N GLN A 80 8.42 5.68 -3.13
CA GLN A 80 9.50 6.49 -2.54
C GLN A 80 9.39 8.01 -2.79
N GLN A 81 8.61 8.44 -3.79
CA GLN A 81 8.37 9.85 -4.10
C GLN A 81 7.38 10.54 -3.14
N PHE A 82 6.61 9.79 -2.36
CA PHE A 82 5.68 10.34 -1.37
C PHE A 82 6.44 10.64 -0.08
N GLU A 83 6.43 11.90 0.36
CA GLU A 83 7.13 12.35 1.59
C GLU A 83 6.66 11.60 2.85
N HIS A 84 5.39 11.19 2.89
CA HIS A 84 4.77 10.57 4.06
C HIS A 84 4.74 9.03 4.01
N PHE A 85 5.54 8.43 3.12
CA PHE A 85 5.71 6.98 3.00
C PHE A 85 6.86 6.49 3.89
N THR A 86 6.62 5.40 4.62
CA THR A 86 7.64 4.71 5.44
C THR A 86 7.51 3.20 5.28
#